data_AF-A0A9N9PWJ3-F1
#
_entry.id   AF-A0A9N9PWJ3-F1
#
_cell.length_a   1.000
_cell.length_b   1.000
_cell.length_c   1.000
_cell.angle_alpha   90.00
_cell.angle_beta   90.00
_cell.angle_gamma   90.00
#
_symmetry.space_group_name_H-M   'P 1'
#
loop_
_entity.id
_entity.type
_entity.pdbx_description
1 polymer ?
#
loop_
_entity_poly.entity_id
_entity_poly.type
_entity_poly.pdbx_seq_one_letter_code
_entity_poly.pdbx_strand_id
1 'polypeptide(L)'
;MSEFQELLGNYSKCYGKTSLKFGASPVLILIDPVVAYLEPSSPLYAPKSFEAARLSMVRLLAKARSSTIPVIFTSVVYNSPSEGGKWYMEKLPNVLCCYE
;
A
#
# COMPACT_ATOMS: atom_id res chain seq x y z
N MET A 1 -3.62 35.19 -0.83
CA MET A 1 -3.69 33.86 -1.49
C MET A 1 -3.81 32.81 -0.40
N SER A 2 -4.55 31.72 -0.61
CA SER A 2 -4.59 30.63 0.38
C SER A 2 -3.29 29.82 0.33
N GLU A 3 -2.91 29.19 1.44
CA GLU A 3 -1.74 28.30 1.56
C GLU A 3 -1.73 27.21 0.46
N PHE A 4 -2.90 26.66 0.12
CA PHE A 4 -3.05 25.70 -0.98
C PHE A 4 -2.64 26.28 -2.35
N GLN A 5 -2.96 27.55 -2.62
CA GLN A 5 -2.57 28.21 -3.87
C GLN A 5 -1.06 28.44 -3.93
N GLU A 6 -0.44 28.75 -2.80
CA GLU A 6 1.03 28.88 -2.70
C GLU A 6 1.74 27.54 -2.94
N LEU A 7 1.24 26.45 -2.35
CA LEU A 7 1.76 25.10 -2.57
C LEU A 7 1.64 24.69 -4.04
N LEU A 8 0.49 24.91 -4.68
CA LEU A 8 0.33 24.65 -6.12
C LEU A 8 1.32 25.47 -6.96
N GLY A 9 1.51 26.73 -6.61
CA GLY A 9 2.51 27.60 -7.25
C GLY A 9 3.95 27.12 -7.05
N ASN A 10 4.27 26.51 -5.91
CA ASN A 10 5.58 25.92 -5.65
C ASN A 10 5.79 24.65 -6.48
N TYR A 11 4.87 23.68 -6.41
CA TYR A 11 5.00 22.39 -7.08
C TYR A 11 4.97 22.52 -8.61
N SER A 12 4.16 23.42 -9.17
CA SER A 12 4.08 23.65 -10.63
C SER A 12 5.38 24.15 -11.27
N LYS A 13 6.34 24.65 -10.46
CA LYS A 13 7.69 24.98 -10.95
C LYS A 13 8.43 23.72 -11.41
N CYS A 14 8.25 22.61 -10.69
CA CYS A 14 8.98 21.35 -10.91
C CYS A 14 8.13 20.24 -11.57
N TYR A 15 6.82 20.23 -11.35
CA TYR A 15 5.91 19.15 -11.74
C TYR A 15 4.83 19.62 -12.74
N GLY A 16 4.16 18.68 -13.39
CA GLY A 16 2.99 18.93 -14.26
C GLY A 16 3.31 19.32 -15.72
N LYS A 17 4.58 19.54 -16.05
CA LYS A 17 5.04 19.83 -17.43
C LYS A 17 5.43 18.58 -18.21
N THR A 18 5.78 17.52 -17.51
CA THR A 18 6.23 16.25 -18.08
C THR A 18 5.66 15.09 -17.27
N SER A 19 5.62 13.90 -17.87
CA SER A 19 5.23 12.66 -17.20
C SER A 19 6.25 11.56 -17.49
N LEU A 20 6.41 10.66 -16.52
CA LEU A 20 7.20 9.46 -16.71
C LEU A 20 6.44 8.49 -17.62
N LYS A 21 7.08 8.05 -18.71
CA LYS A 21 6.51 7.06 -19.62
C LYS A 21 6.67 5.65 -19.04
N PHE A 22 5.77 4.74 -19.39
CA PHE A 22 5.92 3.33 -19.07
C PHE A 22 7.13 2.71 -19.77
N GLY A 23 7.81 1.80 -19.08
CA GLY A 23 8.83 0.93 -19.66
C GLY A 23 8.22 -0.26 -20.42
N ALA A 24 9.06 -1.08 -21.04
CA ALA A 24 8.65 -2.23 -21.85
C ALA A 24 8.36 -3.51 -21.04
N SER A 25 8.82 -3.59 -19.79
CA SER A 25 8.75 -4.81 -18.96
C SER A 25 8.24 -4.48 -17.56
N PRO A 26 6.91 -4.42 -17.37
CA PRO A 26 6.32 -4.09 -16.08
C PRO A 26 6.31 -5.29 -15.11
N VAL A 27 6.15 -4.97 -13.83
CA VAL A 27 5.83 -5.92 -12.74
C VAL A 27 4.68 -5.34 -11.93
N LEU A 28 3.78 -6.19 -11.43
CA LEU A 28 2.76 -5.80 -10.46
C LEU A 28 3.23 -6.15 -9.05
N ILE A 29 3.35 -5.17 -8.18
CA ILE A 29 3.65 -5.38 -6.76
C ILE A 29 2.39 -5.04 -5.96
N LEU A 30 1.88 -6.01 -5.21
CA LEU A 30 0.75 -5.84 -4.30
C LEU A 30 1.30 -5.77 -2.87
N ILE A 31 1.20 -4.57 -2.30
CA ILE A 31 1.83 -4.25 -1.01
C ILE A 31 0.85 -4.53 0.12
N ASP A 32 1.21 -5.48 0.97
CA ASP A 32 0.51 -5.84 2.21
C ASP A 32 -0.99 -6.13 2.06
N PRO A 33 -1.45 -6.91 1.04
CA PRO A 33 -2.86 -7.25 0.89
C PRO A 33 -3.26 -8.37 1.87
N VAL A 34 -3.26 -8.08 3.17
CA VAL A 34 -3.49 -9.07 4.25
C VAL A 34 -4.92 -9.04 4.79
N VAL A 35 -5.32 -10.15 5.43
CA VAL A 35 -6.68 -10.32 5.99
C VAL A 35 -6.97 -9.38 7.15
N ALA A 36 -5.95 -8.88 7.84
CA ALA A 36 -6.11 -8.00 8.99
C ALA A 36 -6.90 -6.72 8.68
N TYR A 37 -6.95 -6.26 7.44
CA TYR A 37 -7.76 -5.11 7.03
C TYR A 37 -9.25 -5.43 6.84
N LEU A 38 -9.62 -6.71 6.78
CA LEU A 38 -10.97 -7.22 6.53
C LEU A 38 -11.61 -7.87 7.76
N GLU A 39 -10.81 -8.20 8.77
CA GLU A 39 -11.26 -8.89 9.98
C GLU A 39 -11.74 -7.89 11.04
N PRO A 40 -13.03 -7.86 11.44
CA PRO A 40 -13.54 -6.88 12.41
C PRO A 40 -12.87 -6.90 13.78
N SER A 41 -12.32 -8.06 14.18
CA SER A 41 -11.57 -8.20 15.44
C SER A 41 -10.15 -7.64 15.36
N SER A 42 -9.64 -7.37 14.16
CA SER A 42 -8.31 -6.82 13.94
C SER A 42 -8.23 -5.34 14.30
N PRO A 43 -7.20 -4.92 15.04
CA PRO A 43 -6.85 -3.51 15.23
C PRO A 43 -6.62 -2.72 13.92
N LEU A 44 -6.34 -3.41 12.80
CA LEU A 44 -6.17 -2.79 11.47
C LEU A 44 -7.46 -2.81 10.62
N TYR A 45 -8.59 -3.24 11.17
CA TYR A 45 -9.83 -3.35 10.42
C TYR A 45 -10.21 -2.04 9.71
N ALA A 46 -10.25 -2.06 8.38
CA ALA A 46 -10.42 -0.88 7.56
C ALA A 46 -11.34 -1.17 6.35
N PRO A 47 -12.55 -1.73 6.56
CA PRO A 47 -13.34 -2.34 5.49
C PRO A 47 -13.70 -1.36 4.39
N LYS A 48 -14.06 -0.10 4.72
CA LYS A 48 -14.50 0.87 3.73
C LYS A 48 -13.37 1.34 2.81
N SER A 49 -12.23 1.68 3.38
CA SER A 49 -11.07 2.16 2.63
C SER A 49 -10.32 1.01 1.94
N PHE A 50 -10.18 -0.12 2.62
CA PHE A 50 -9.47 -1.28 2.09
C PHE A 50 -10.25 -2.02 1.01
N GLU A 51 -11.59 -2.11 1.09
CA GLU A 51 -12.37 -2.84 0.08
C GLU A 51 -12.21 -2.24 -1.33
N ALA A 52 -12.20 -0.91 -1.45
CA ALA A 52 -11.96 -0.25 -2.73
C ALA A 52 -10.56 -0.56 -3.30
N ALA A 53 -9.55 -0.59 -2.42
CA ALA A 53 -8.20 -1.00 -2.79
C ALA A 53 -8.16 -2.48 -3.19
N ARG A 54 -8.77 -3.38 -2.41
CA ARG A 54 -8.86 -4.82 -2.66
C ARG A 54 -9.51 -5.12 -4.01
N LEU A 55 -10.64 -4.50 -4.31
CA LEU A 55 -11.30 -4.64 -5.61
C LEU A 55 -10.38 -4.18 -6.75
N SER A 56 -9.60 -3.13 -6.55
CA SER A 56 -8.63 -2.65 -7.54
C SER A 56 -7.46 -3.61 -7.71
N MET A 57 -6.94 -4.17 -6.62
CA MET A 57 -5.90 -5.22 -6.64
C MET A 57 -6.38 -6.46 -7.39
N VAL A 58 -7.62 -6.92 -7.16
CA VAL A 58 -8.21 -8.06 -7.88
C VAL A 58 -8.28 -7.80 -9.39
N ARG A 59 -8.73 -6.61 -9.81
CA ARG A 59 -8.76 -6.24 -11.24
C ARG A 59 -7.37 -6.23 -11.87
N LEU A 60 -6.39 -5.63 -11.19
CA LEU A 60 -5.01 -5.58 -11.67
C LEU A 60 -4.37 -6.97 -11.71
N LEU A 61 -4.59 -7.79 -10.69
CA LEU A 61 -4.08 -9.16 -10.60
C LEU A 61 -4.58 -10.02 -11.76
N ALA A 62 -5.87 -9.97 -12.06
CA ALA A 62 -6.46 -10.69 -13.19
C ALA A 62 -5.83 -10.25 -14.52
N LYS A 63 -5.62 -8.94 -14.72
CA LYS A 63 -5.01 -8.41 -15.94
C LYS A 63 -3.52 -8.77 -16.05
N ALA A 64 -2.78 -8.70 -14.95
CA ALA A 64 -1.37 -9.05 -14.91
C ALA A 64 -1.16 -10.53 -15.25
N ARG A 65 -1.92 -11.43 -14.61
CA ARG A 65 -1.87 -12.87 -14.86
C ARG A 65 -2.23 -13.24 -16.30
N SER A 66 -3.28 -12.65 -16.86
CA SER A 66 -3.67 -12.88 -18.27
C SER A 66 -2.67 -12.30 -19.28
N SER A 67 -1.79 -11.39 -18.88
CA SER A 67 -0.81 -10.75 -19.74
C SER A 67 0.63 -11.18 -19.42
N THR A 68 0.82 -12.27 -18.67
CA THR A 68 2.13 -12.80 -18.25
C THR A 68 3.04 -11.79 -17.54
N ILE A 69 2.46 -10.75 -16.95
CA ILE A 69 3.19 -9.77 -16.14
C ILE A 69 3.54 -10.44 -14.79
N PRO A 70 4.81 -10.42 -14.35
CA PRO A 70 5.18 -10.95 -13.05
C PRO A 70 4.39 -10.24 -11.93
N VAL A 71 3.97 -11.01 -10.94
CA VAL A 71 3.23 -10.50 -9.79
C VAL A 71 3.98 -10.85 -8.52
N ILE A 72 4.24 -9.84 -7.69
CA ILE A 72 4.89 -9.98 -6.39
C ILE A 72 3.88 -9.55 -5.32
N PHE A 73 3.66 -10.43 -4.35
CA PHE A 73 2.93 -10.10 -3.13
C PHE A 73 3.95 -9.84 -2.02
N THR A 74 3.70 -8.83 -1.20
CA THR A 74 4.49 -8.59 -0.01
C THR A 74 3.59 -8.63 1.21
N SER A 75 4.12 -9.10 2.33
CA SER A 75 3.50 -8.98 3.64
C SER A 75 4.60 -8.72 4.66
N VAL A 76 4.22 -8.08 5.76
CA VAL A 76 5.09 -7.96 6.93
C VAL A 76 4.93 -9.22 7.77
N VAL A 77 6.04 -9.87 8.13
CA VAL A 77 6.07 -11.09 8.94
C VAL A 77 7.16 -10.97 9.98
N TYR A 78 6.83 -11.26 11.24
CA TYR A 78 7.78 -11.33 12.35
C TYR A 78 7.53 -12.60 13.14
N ASN A 79 8.60 -13.22 13.66
CA ASN A 79 8.43 -14.37 14.57
C ASN A 79 8.19 -13.91 16.02
N SER A 80 8.51 -12.66 16.34
CA SER A 80 8.26 -12.04 17.64
C SER A 80 8.15 -10.52 17.55
N PRO A 81 7.45 -9.87 18.49
CA PRO A 81 7.38 -8.40 18.58
C PRO A 81 8.74 -7.69 18.55
N SER A 82 9.77 -8.29 19.17
CA SER A 82 11.11 -7.72 19.24
C SER A 82 11.83 -7.65 17.89
N GLU A 83 11.48 -8.51 16.93
CA GLU A 83 12.05 -8.46 15.57
C GLU A 83 11.54 -7.25 14.78
N GLY A 84 10.34 -6.76 15.08
CA GLY A 84 9.80 -5.52 14.51
C GLY A 84 10.45 -4.24 15.05
N GLY A 85 11.35 -4.36 16.02
CA GLY A 85 12.08 -3.25 16.62
C GLY A 85 11.17 -2.21 17.28
N LYS A 86 11.71 -1.00 17.50
CA LYS A 86 11.00 0.08 18.23
C LYS A 86 9.66 0.47 17.62
N TRP A 87 9.50 0.33 16.30
CA TRP A 87 8.24 0.67 15.66
C TRP A 87 7.09 -0.21 16.17
N TYR A 88 7.29 -1.52 16.25
CA TYR A 88 6.26 -2.42 16.73
C TYR A 88 6.28 -2.61 18.25
N MET A 89 7.40 -2.33 18.92
CA MET A 89 7.42 -2.40 20.39
C MET A 89 6.90 -1.13 21.08
N GLU A 90 7.15 0.05 20.52
CA GLU A 90 6.85 1.33 21.18
C GLU A 90 5.70 2.08 20.49
N LYS A 91 5.66 2.09 19.15
CA LYS A 91 4.69 2.91 18.40
C LYS A 91 3.38 2.20 18.11
N LEU A 92 3.44 0.94 17.67
CA LEU A 92 2.27 0.15 17.29
C LEU A 92 2.24 -1.25 17.94
N PRO A 93 2.41 -1.38 19.27
CA PRO A 93 2.36 -2.69 19.93
C PRO A 93 1.00 -3.39 19.78
N ASN A 94 -0.07 -2.62 19.61
CA ASN A 94 -1.42 -3.14 19.50
C ASN A 94 -1.75 -3.76 18.14
N VAL A 95 -0.92 -3.60 17.10
CA VAL A 95 -1.20 -4.15 15.76
C VAL A 95 -0.35 -5.37 15.42
N LEU A 96 0.45 -5.87 16.37
CA LEU A 96 1.31 -7.03 16.18
C LEU A 96 0.55 -8.32 15.91
N CYS A 97 -0.61 -8.51 16.56
CA CYS A 97 -1.49 -9.67 16.32
C CYS A 97 -2.07 -9.71 14.89
N CYS A 98 -1.92 -8.64 14.12
CA CYS A 98 -2.39 -8.55 12.73
C CYS A 98 -1.43 -9.20 11.72
N TYR A 99 -0.24 -9.62 12.16
CA TYR A 99 0.80 -10.22 11.31
C TYR A 99 1.08 -11.69 11.64
N GLU A 100 0.22 -12.30 12.45
CA GLU A 100 0.16 -13.76 12.69
C GLU A 100 -0.52 -14.50 11.53
#